data_AF-A0A226DRT2-F1
#
_entry.id   AF-A0A226DRT2-F1
#
_cell.length_a   1.000
_cell.length_b   1.000
_cell.length_c   1.000
_cell.angle_alpha   90.00
_cell.angle_beta   90.00
_cell.angle_gamma   90.00
#
_symmetry.space_group_name_H-M   'P 1'
#
loop_
_entity.id
_entity.type
_entity.pdbx_description
1 polymer ?
#
loop_
_entity_poly.entity_id
_entity_poly.type
_entity_poly.pdbx_seq_one_letter_code
_entity_poly.pdbx_strand_id
1 'polypeptide(L)'
;MAGLKLDPLHKYLFPKSFTYFVIRVVLFIVVEIEVSKSAVALMIVGQIVLACSRKVAVGFNEHIKIGGSPLLGFKLYQQLELLNQFTNQEFCSNSVPPVVLFGTSTLILMNYGTIRLYGIVPRFFYPWVPFVNVLIHFFPFTMIPQTVKVNAKSVEFLATARRQTLTKYEKKVVNSLKPVGIRCGQFGMISTSWATKVLDSILNYTATLLLTL
;
A
#
# COMPACT_ATOMS: atom_id res chain seq x y z
N MET A 1 -10.30 -25.04 40.13
CA MET A 1 -9.46 -24.72 38.96
C MET A 1 -9.72 -25.78 37.90
N ALA A 2 -10.74 -25.56 37.06
CA ALA A 2 -11.00 -26.43 35.93
C ALA A 2 -9.82 -26.32 34.96
N GLY A 3 -9.22 -27.44 34.59
CA GLY A 3 -8.07 -27.46 33.69
C GLY A 3 -8.45 -26.75 32.39
N LEU A 4 -7.87 -25.57 32.16
CA LEU A 4 -7.88 -24.96 30.85
C LEU A 4 -7.32 -26.03 29.90
N LYS A 5 -8.17 -26.54 29.00
CA LYS A 5 -7.72 -27.30 27.84
C LYS A 5 -6.72 -26.40 27.12
N LEU A 6 -5.44 -26.64 27.35
CA LEU A 6 -4.36 -25.93 26.68
C LEU A 6 -4.65 -26.00 25.18
N ASP A 7 -4.72 -24.83 24.59
CA ASP A 7 -5.01 -24.63 23.17
C ASP A 7 -4.07 -25.56 22.37
N PRO A 8 -4.58 -26.37 21.41
CA PRO A 8 -3.76 -27.30 20.63
C PRO A 8 -2.54 -26.62 19.97
N LEU A 9 -2.57 -25.30 19.79
CA LEU A 9 -1.45 -24.49 19.32
C LEU A 9 -0.17 -24.61 20.19
N HIS A 10 -0.31 -24.85 21.49
CA HIS A 10 0.84 -24.95 22.40
C HIS A 10 1.79 -26.09 21.98
N LYS A 11 1.26 -27.20 21.46
CA LYS A 11 2.09 -28.33 21.00
C LYS A 11 2.94 -27.98 19.78
N TYR A 12 2.49 -27.01 18.97
CA TYR A 12 3.22 -26.55 17.79
C TYR A 12 4.29 -25.50 18.10
N LEU A 13 4.13 -24.76 19.21
CA LEU A 13 5.08 -23.76 19.67
C LEU A 13 6.30 -24.38 20.36
N PHE A 14 6.13 -25.49 21.07
CA PHE A 14 7.19 -26.14 21.85
C PHE A 14 7.42 -27.58 21.38
N PRO A 15 8.18 -27.79 20.29
CA PRO A 15 8.51 -29.13 19.82
C PRO A 15 9.42 -29.85 20.83
N LYS A 16 9.33 -31.18 20.90
CA LYS A 16 10.10 -32.00 21.86
C LYS A 16 11.62 -31.91 21.66
N SER A 17 12.09 -31.57 20.46
CA SER A 17 13.51 -31.42 20.15
C SER A 17 13.90 -29.95 20.13
N PHE A 18 14.81 -29.57 21.04
CA PHE A 18 15.37 -28.22 21.13
C PHE A 18 16.06 -27.79 19.82
N THR A 19 16.80 -28.72 19.18
CA THR A 19 17.48 -28.43 17.91
C THR A 19 16.50 -28.05 16.80
N TYR A 20 15.38 -28.76 16.70
CA TYR A 20 14.33 -28.45 15.72
C TYR A 20 13.67 -27.08 15.99
N PHE A 21 13.45 -26.75 17.27
CA PHE A 21 12.96 -25.43 17.66
C PHE A 21 13.90 -24.32 17.21
N VAL A 22 15.20 -24.45 17.51
CA VAL A 22 16.21 -23.44 17.16
C VAL A 22 16.29 -23.26 15.64
N ILE A 23 16.35 -24.35 14.87
CA ILE A 23 16.38 -24.28 13.40
C ILE A 23 15.14 -23.54 12.86
N ARG A 24 13.95 -23.84 13.37
CA ARG A 24 12.71 -23.20 12.92
C ARG A 24 12.68 -21.70 13.23
N VAL A 25 13.14 -21.31 14.42
CA VAL A 25 13.22 -19.89 14.81
C VAL A 25 14.23 -19.15 13.94
N VAL A 26 15.40 -19.73 13.69
CA VAL A 26 16.42 -19.13 12.82
C VAL A 26 15.88 -18.96 11.39
N LEU A 27 15.25 -19.99 10.82
CA LEU A 27 14.64 -19.90 9.49
C LEU A 27 13.56 -18.82 9.42
N PHE A 28 12.71 -18.72 10.44
CA PHE A 28 11.67 -17.70 10.50
C PHE A 28 12.28 -16.29 10.53
N ILE A 29 13.29 -16.06 11.37
CA ILE A 29 14.00 -14.77 11.45
C ILE A 29 14.65 -14.41 10.11
N VAL A 30 15.30 -15.37 9.43
CA VAL A 30 15.91 -15.11 8.11
C VAL A 30 14.85 -14.72 7.09
N VAL A 31 13.71 -15.43 7.05
CA VAL A 31 12.60 -15.10 6.15
C VAL A 31 12.02 -13.73 6.47
N GLU A 32 11.78 -13.41 7.74
CA GLU A 32 11.27 -12.10 8.15
C GLU A 32 12.22 -10.96 7.76
N ILE A 33 13.52 -11.15 7.90
CA ILE A 33 14.53 -10.15 7.49
C ILE A 33 14.46 -9.91 5.98
N GLU A 34 14.45 -10.96 5.15
CA GLU A 34 14.42 -10.82 3.69
C GLU A 34 13.10 -10.22 3.18
N VAL A 35 11.97 -10.61 3.78
CA VAL A 35 10.66 -10.01 3.50
C VAL A 35 10.64 -8.53 3.90
N SER A 36 11.19 -8.19 5.08
CA SER A 36 11.25 -6.80 5.54
C SER A 36 12.11 -5.93 4.64
N LYS A 37 13.28 -6.42 4.20
CA LYS A 37 14.14 -5.71 3.23
C LYS A 37 13.40 -5.44 1.93
N SER A 38 12.71 -6.46 1.41
CA SER A 38 11.94 -6.35 0.17
C SER A 38 10.80 -5.34 0.31
N ALA A 39 10.07 -5.37 1.41
CA ALA A 39 9.00 -4.41 1.71
C ALA A 39 9.54 -2.97 1.80
N VAL A 40 10.66 -2.75 2.49
CA VAL A 40 11.31 -1.44 2.59
C VAL A 40 11.80 -0.94 1.22
N ALA A 41 12.39 -1.81 0.41
CA ALA A 41 12.82 -1.45 -0.95
C ALA A 41 11.62 -1.02 -1.82
N LEU A 42 10.53 -1.79 -1.80
CA LEU A 42 9.29 -1.44 -2.50
C LEU A 42 8.70 -0.12 -2.01
N MET A 43 8.76 0.14 -0.69
CA MET A 43 8.35 1.41 -0.09
C MET A 43 9.16 2.59 -0.63
N ILE A 44 10.49 2.47 -0.61
CA ILE A 44 11.38 3.55 -1.06
C ILE A 44 11.13 3.85 -2.53
N VAL A 45 11.07 2.82 -3.38
CA VAL A 45 10.80 2.98 -4.82
C VAL A 45 9.42 3.62 -5.04
N GLY A 46 8.38 3.13 -4.35
CA GLY A 46 7.03 3.69 -4.45
C GLY A 46 6.96 5.16 -4.02
N GLN A 47 7.65 5.52 -2.94
CA GLN A 47 7.73 6.90 -2.46
C GLN A 47 8.49 7.81 -3.44
N ILE A 48 9.59 7.35 -4.03
CA ILE A 48 10.34 8.11 -5.04
C ILE A 48 9.45 8.39 -6.25
N VAL A 49 8.78 7.35 -6.78
CA VAL A 49 7.87 7.48 -7.94
C VAL A 49 6.74 8.46 -7.64
N LEU A 50 6.10 8.35 -6.47
CA LEU A 50 5.02 9.26 -6.07
C LEU A 50 5.52 10.69 -5.84
N ALA A 51 6.66 10.87 -5.21
CA ALA A 51 7.25 12.18 -4.96
C ALA A 51 7.63 12.88 -6.27
N CYS A 52 8.25 12.16 -7.20
CA CYS A 52 8.56 12.66 -8.54
C CYS A 52 7.27 13.05 -9.28
N SER A 53 6.28 12.16 -9.31
CA SER A 53 4.99 12.42 -9.97
C SER A 53 4.28 13.63 -9.37
N ARG A 54 4.33 13.80 -8.06
CA ARG A 54 3.76 14.95 -7.36
C ARG A 54 4.47 16.25 -7.73
N LYS A 55 5.81 16.28 -7.71
CA LYS A 55 6.59 17.48 -8.05
C LYS A 55 6.29 17.91 -9.49
N VAL A 56 6.25 16.95 -10.40
CA VAL A 56 5.94 17.19 -11.82
C VAL A 56 4.51 17.73 -11.98
N ALA A 57 3.52 17.13 -11.31
CA ALA A 57 2.12 17.59 -11.35
C ALA A 57 1.93 19.00 -10.76
N VAL A 58 2.67 19.35 -9.70
CA VAL A 58 2.65 20.70 -9.13
C VAL A 58 3.32 21.70 -10.07
N GLY A 59 4.50 21.36 -10.61
CA GLY A 59 5.22 22.21 -11.56
C GLY A 59 4.40 22.52 -12.82
N PHE A 60 3.60 21.57 -13.30
CA PHE A 60 2.69 21.82 -14.41
C PHE A 60 1.57 22.80 -14.08
N ASN A 61 0.97 22.70 -12.90
CA ASN A 61 -0.06 23.64 -12.48
C ASN A 61 0.50 25.05 -12.33
N GLU A 62 1.74 25.20 -11.85
CA GLU A 62 2.41 26.50 -11.74
C GLU A 62 2.79 27.06 -13.11
N HIS A 63 3.36 26.24 -14.00
CA HIS A 63 3.74 26.66 -15.35
C HIS A 63 2.54 27.17 -16.16
N ILE A 64 1.39 26.48 -16.04
CA ILE A 64 0.15 26.92 -16.67
C ILE A 64 -0.35 28.26 -16.10
N LYS A 65 -0.28 28.44 -14.77
CA LYS A 65 -0.75 29.68 -14.12
C LYS A 65 0.07 30.90 -14.52
N ILE A 66 1.37 30.71 -14.81
CA ILE A 66 2.29 31.78 -15.21
C ILE A 66 2.12 32.16 -16.70
N GLY A 67 1.29 31.42 -17.46
CA GLY A 67 1.13 31.66 -18.90
C GLY A 67 2.28 31.09 -19.73
N GLY A 68 2.95 30.05 -19.22
CA GLY A 68 3.92 29.28 -19.99
C GLY A 68 3.29 28.62 -21.23
N SER A 69 4.12 28.14 -22.16
CA SER A 69 3.61 27.56 -23.39
C SER A 69 2.81 26.27 -23.09
N PRO A 70 1.49 26.23 -23.40
CA PRO A 70 0.64 25.09 -23.02
C PRO A 70 1.10 23.80 -23.70
N LEU A 71 1.70 23.92 -24.89
CA LEU A 71 2.21 22.81 -25.69
C LEU A 71 3.36 22.06 -25.00
N LEU A 72 4.26 22.77 -24.32
CA LEU A 72 5.33 22.14 -23.55
C LEU A 72 4.77 21.39 -22.34
N GLY A 73 3.80 22.00 -21.64
CA GLY A 73 3.10 21.36 -20.52
C GLY A 73 2.40 20.06 -20.94
N PHE A 74 1.73 20.04 -22.10
CA PHE A 74 1.10 18.84 -22.62
C PHE A 74 2.10 17.74 -22.99
N LYS A 75 3.23 18.11 -23.62
CA LYS A 75 4.28 17.14 -23.98
C LYS A 75 4.88 16.48 -22.75
N LEU A 76 5.18 17.25 -21.71
CA LEU A 76 5.72 16.73 -20.45
C LEU A 76 4.68 15.90 -19.69
N TYR A 77 3.41 16.31 -19.68
CA TYR A 77 2.34 15.51 -19.09
C TYR A 77 2.16 14.17 -19.80
N GLN A 78 2.24 14.16 -21.13
CA GLN A 78 2.19 12.92 -21.91
C GLN A 78 3.35 11.98 -21.58
N GLN A 79 4.56 12.51 -21.38
CA GLN A 79 5.70 11.71 -20.91
C GLN A 79 5.47 11.13 -19.50
N LEU A 80 4.89 11.93 -18.59
CA LEU A 80 4.51 11.44 -17.26
C LEU A 80 3.42 10.36 -17.34
N GLU A 81 2.43 10.52 -18.21
CA GLU A 81 1.37 9.53 -18.43
C GLU A 81 1.97 8.22 -18.94
N LEU A 82 2.87 8.26 -19.92
CA LEU A 82 3.57 7.07 -20.43
C LEU A 82 4.39 6.39 -19.35
N LEU A 83 5.15 7.15 -18.56
CA LEU A 83 5.92 6.61 -17.44
C LEU A 83 5.00 5.95 -16.40
N ASN A 84 3.88 6.61 -16.04
CA ASN A 84 2.92 6.06 -15.09
C ASN A 84 2.21 4.81 -15.65
N GLN A 85 1.93 4.75 -16.95
CA GLN A 85 1.38 3.54 -17.59
C GLN A 85 2.38 2.39 -17.52
N PHE A 86 3.64 2.64 -17.85
CA PHE A 86 4.72 1.65 -17.75
C PHE A 86 4.91 1.14 -16.32
N THR A 87 5.01 2.06 -15.35
CA THR A 87 5.11 1.68 -13.92
C THR A 87 3.89 0.90 -13.45
N ASN A 88 2.68 1.28 -13.87
CA ASN A 88 1.49 0.54 -13.47
C ASN A 88 1.46 -0.87 -14.05
N GLN A 89 1.88 -1.04 -15.30
CA GLN A 89 1.88 -2.33 -15.98
C GLN A 89 2.95 -3.27 -15.42
N GLU A 90 4.20 -2.81 -15.33
CA GLU A 90 5.32 -3.66 -14.93
C GLU A 90 5.41 -3.85 -13.42
N PHE A 91 5.20 -2.78 -12.65
CA PHE A 91 5.41 -2.79 -11.21
C PHE A 91 4.11 -2.92 -10.44
N CYS A 92 3.13 -2.04 -10.66
CA CYS A 92 1.95 -2.01 -9.80
C CYS A 92 1.04 -3.24 -10.00
N SER A 93 0.88 -3.71 -11.24
CA SER A 93 0.05 -4.89 -11.53
C SER A 93 0.61 -6.16 -10.89
N ASN A 94 1.94 -6.30 -10.81
CA ASN A 94 2.59 -7.51 -10.31
C ASN A 94 2.87 -7.45 -8.80
N SER A 95 3.31 -6.30 -8.29
CA SER A 95 3.77 -6.18 -6.91
C SER A 95 2.67 -5.79 -5.93
N VAL A 96 1.71 -4.95 -6.33
CA VAL A 96 0.72 -4.42 -5.37
C VAL A 96 -0.28 -5.47 -4.92
N PRO A 97 -0.87 -6.33 -5.78
CA PRO A 97 -1.84 -7.31 -5.32
C PRO A 97 -1.28 -8.31 -4.29
N PRO A 98 -0.08 -8.91 -4.48
CA PRO A 98 0.53 -9.74 -3.45
C PRO A 98 0.79 -8.97 -2.16
N VAL A 99 1.33 -7.76 -2.24
CA VAL A 99 1.61 -6.94 -1.04
C VAL A 99 0.34 -6.62 -0.26
N VAL A 100 -0.77 -6.30 -0.95
CA VAL A 100 -2.05 -6.03 -0.31
C VAL A 100 -2.62 -7.31 0.30
N LEU A 101 -2.60 -8.43 -0.42
CA LEU A 101 -3.14 -9.71 0.07
C LEU A 101 -2.34 -10.23 1.28
N PHE A 102 -1.02 -10.28 1.18
CA PHE A 102 -0.17 -10.72 2.28
C PHE A 102 -0.21 -9.74 3.45
N GLY A 103 -0.19 -8.43 3.18
CA GLY A 103 -0.26 -7.40 4.21
C GLY A 103 -1.57 -7.47 5.00
N THR A 104 -2.72 -7.53 4.32
CA THR A 104 -4.03 -7.63 4.96
C THR A 104 -4.19 -8.93 5.75
N SER A 105 -3.77 -10.07 5.20
CA SER A 105 -3.81 -11.36 5.88
C SER A 105 -2.94 -11.36 7.14
N THR A 106 -1.73 -10.81 7.06
CA THR A 106 -0.80 -10.70 8.20
C THR A 106 -1.38 -9.82 9.29
N LEU A 107 -1.99 -8.69 8.93
CA LEU A 107 -2.66 -7.79 9.87
C LEU A 107 -3.81 -8.48 10.61
N ILE A 108 -4.67 -9.21 9.88
CA ILE A 108 -5.78 -9.96 10.48
C ILE A 108 -5.25 -10.99 11.49
N LEU A 109 -4.25 -11.78 11.09
CA LEU A 109 -3.65 -12.81 11.95
C LEU A 109 -2.94 -12.22 13.17
N MET A 110 -2.20 -11.12 13.00
CA MET A 110 -1.53 -10.43 14.11
C MET A 110 -2.54 -9.84 15.09
N ASN A 111 -3.61 -9.20 14.61
CA ASN A 111 -4.66 -8.64 15.46
C ASN A 111 -5.37 -9.75 16.25
N TYR A 112 -5.78 -10.82 15.57
CA TYR A 112 -6.37 -12.00 16.19
C TYR A 112 -5.44 -12.62 17.25
N GLY A 113 -4.18 -12.86 16.88
CA GLY A 113 -3.18 -13.43 17.76
C GLY A 113 -2.90 -12.58 18.99
N THR A 114 -2.84 -11.26 18.83
CA THR A 114 -2.63 -10.32 19.96
C THR A 114 -3.75 -10.43 20.99
N ILE A 115 -5.01 -10.46 20.54
CA ILE A 115 -6.18 -10.54 21.42
C ILE A 115 -6.24 -11.92 22.09
N ARG A 116 -6.08 -13.01 21.32
CA ARG A 116 -6.23 -14.37 21.83
C ARG A 116 -5.10 -14.78 22.77
N LEU A 117 -3.88 -14.29 22.54
CA LEU A 117 -2.71 -14.61 23.36
C LEU A 117 -2.52 -13.68 24.56
N TYR A 118 -3.50 -12.81 24.83
CA TYR A 118 -3.48 -11.94 25.99
C TYR A 118 -3.38 -12.76 27.29
N GLY A 119 -2.36 -12.46 28.10
CA GLY A 119 -2.08 -13.15 29.36
C GLY A 119 -1.38 -14.52 29.23
N ILE A 120 -1.25 -15.07 28.02
CA ILE A 120 -0.53 -16.33 27.75
C ILE A 120 0.92 -16.06 27.36
N VAL A 121 1.15 -15.06 26.51
CA VAL A 121 2.49 -14.71 26.00
C VAL A 121 3.29 -13.98 27.08
N PRO A 122 4.62 -14.24 27.20
CA PRO A 122 5.44 -13.54 28.18
C PRO A 122 5.36 -12.04 28.01
N ARG A 123 5.33 -11.32 29.14
CA ARG A 123 5.14 -9.86 29.20
C ARG A 123 6.09 -9.06 28.31
N PHE A 124 7.28 -9.58 28.02
CA PHE A 124 8.27 -8.96 27.14
C PHE A 124 7.90 -8.98 25.64
N PHE A 125 7.23 -10.03 25.16
CA PHE A 125 6.86 -10.13 23.75
C PHE A 125 5.56 -9.40 23.44
N TYR A 126 4.71 -9.20 24.45
CA TYR A 126 3.40 -8.60 24.26
C TYR A 126 3.45 -7.17 23.67
N PRO A 127 4.37 -6.26 24.08
CA PRO A 127 4.51 -4.94 23.46
C PRO A 127 5.15 -4.95 22.06
N TRP A 128 5.87 -6.01 21.70
CA TRP A 128 6.52 -6.11 20.39
C TRP A 128 5.51 -6.27 19.26
N VAL A 129 4.46 -7.07 19.49
CA VAL A 129 3.40 -7.31 18.49
C VAL A 129 2.67 -6.03 18.06
N PRO A 130 2.13 -5.18 18.95
CA PRO A 130 1.50 -3.93 18.55
C PRO A 130 2.50 -2.96 17.93
N PHE A 131 3.79 -2.99 18.31
CA PHE A 131 4.81 -2.17 17.66
C PHE A 131 5.00 -2.55 16.18
N VAL A 132 5.16 -3.84 15.89
CA VAL A 132 5.22 -4.34 14.50
C VAL A 132 3.94 -4.02 13.76
N ASN A 133 2.78 -4.18 14.42
CA ASN A 133 1.49 -3.87 13.82
C ASN A 133 1.37 -2.40 13.40
N VAL A 134 1.83 -1.46 14.25
CA VAL A 134 1.87 -0.02 13.93
C VAL A 134 2.78 0.26 12.74
N LEU A 135 3.95 -0.40 12.65
CA LEU A 135 4.85 -0.26 11.51
C LEU A 135 4.21 -0.74 10.20
N ILE A 136 3.49 -1.87 10.23
CA ILE A 136 2.77 -2.36 9.05
C ILE A 136 1.65 -1.40 8.64
N HIS A 137 0.92 -0.82 9.60
CA HIS A 137 -0.13 0.17 9.32
C HIS A 137 0.41 1.51 8.79
N PHE A 138 1.65 1.87 9.13
CA PHE A 138 2.27 3.11 8.65
C PHE A 138 2.39 3.13 7.11
N PHE A 139 2.59 1.97 6.48
CA PHE A 139 2.70 1.86 5.03
C PHE A 139 1.44 2.33 4.28
N PRO A 140 0.25 1.71 4.45
CA PRO A 140 -0.97 2.17 3.80
C PRO A 140 -1.33 3.59 4.21
N PHE A 141 -1.09 3.97 5.48
CA PHE A 141 -1.41 5.31 5.97
C PHE A 141 -0.60 6.42 5.30
N THR A 142 0.64 6.15 4.88
CA THR A 142 1.47 7.13 4.17
C THR A 142 1.30 7.06 2.65
N MET A 143 1.22 5.86 2.07
CA MET A 143 1.16 5.67 0.62
C MET A 143 -0.20 6.05 0.02
N ILE A 144 -1.30 5.74 0.70
CA ILE A 144 -2.65 5.96 0.18
C ILE A 144 -2.93 7.47 0.03
N PRO A 145 -2.72 8.33 1.06
CA PRO A 145 -3.01 9.75 0.91
C PRO A 145 -2.14 10.43 -0.14
N GLN A 146 -0.89 10.00 -0.31
CA GLN A 146 -0.01 10.55 -1.35
C GLN A 146 -0.53 10.19 -2.74
N THR A 147 -0.92 8.93 -2.96
CA THR A 147 -1.49 8.45 -4.22
C THR A 147 -2.77 9.21 -4.59
N VAL A 148 -3.65 9.41 -3.61
CA VAL A 148 -4.90 10.17 -3.79
C VAL A 148 -4.60 11.63 -4.15
N LYS A 149 -3.61 12.26 -3.51
CA LYS A 149 -3.20 13.64 -3.82
C LYS A 149 -2.67 13.78 -5.25
N VAL A 150 -1.87 12.83 -5.72
CA VAL A 150 -1.37 12.84 -7.12
C VAL A 150 -2.53 12.75 -8.11
N ASN A 151 -3.45 11.82 -7.88
CA ASN A 151 -4.63 11.67 -8.73
C ASN A 151 -5.49 12.96 -8.74
N ALA A 152 -5.83 13.49 -7.56
CA ALA A 152 -6.62 14.72 -7.45
C ALA A 152 -5.97 15.90 -8.16
N LYS A 153 -4.64 16.08 -8.03
CA LYS A 153 -3.90 17.14 -8.72
C LYS A 153 -3.83 16.94 -10.23
N SER A 154 -3.74 15.68 -10.68
CA SER A 154 -3.77 15.38 -12.12
C SER A 154 -5.13 15.69 -12.74
N VAL A 155 -6.23 15.42 -12.02
CA VAL A 155 -7.60 15.74 -12.45
C VAL A 155 -7.82 17.25 -12.48
N GLU A 156 -7.36 17.97 -11.46
CA GLU A 156 -7.41 19.44 -11.40
C GLU A 156 -6.63 20.08 -12.57
N PHE A 157 -5.43 19.56 -12.86
CA PHE A 157 -4.62 19.98 -14.00
C PHE A 157 -5.37 19.76 -15.32
N LEU A 158 -5.90 18.56 -15.56
CA LEU A 158 -6.64 18.25 -16.78
C LEU A 158 -7.90 19.12 -16.92
N ALA A 159 -8.60 19.38 -15.82
CA ALA A 159 -9.76 20.28 -15.84
C ALA A 159 -9.37 21.72 -16.20
N THR A 160 -8.25 22.20 -15.67
CA THR A 160 -7.71 23.55 -15.98
C THR A 160 -7.24 23.63 -17.44
N ALA A 161 -6.48 22.63 -17.89
CA ALA A 161 -6.03 22.50 -19.27
C ALA A 161 -7.20 22.55 -20.26
N ARG A 162 -8.26 21.76 -20.01
CA ARG A 162 -9.46 21.72 -20.87
C ARG A 162 -10.17 23.07 -21.00
N ARG A 163 -10.07 23.93 -19.98
CA ARG A 163 -10.68 25.27 -20.00
C ARG A 163 -9.83 26.29 -20.78
N GLN A 164 -8.52 26.10 -20.80
CA GLN A 164 -7.59 27.04 -21.43
C GLN A 164 -7.23 26.69 -22.88
N THR A 165 -7.50 25.47 -23.34
CA THR A 165 -7.28 25.10 -24.75
C THR A 165 -8.21 25.89 -25.68
N LEU A 166 -7.62 26.70 -26.56
CA LEU A 166 -8.37 27.51 -27.54
C LEU A 166 -8.48 26.79 -28.89
N THR A 167 -7.47 26.02 -29.28
CA THR A 167 -7.45 25.40 -30.61
C THR A 167 -8.16 24.05 -30.63
N LYS A 168 -8.78 23.70 -31.79
CA LYS A 168 -9.42 22.39 -31.99
C LYS A 168 -8.43 21.22 -31.81
N TYR A 169 -7.18 21.42 -32.22
CA TYR A 169 -6.11 20.42 -32.09
C TYR A 169 -5.74 20.19 -30.62
N GLU A 170 -5.47 21.25 -29.85
CA GLU A 170 -5.15 21.12 -28.42
C GLU A 170 -6.29 20.47 -27.64
N LYS A 171 -7.54 20.83 -27.94
CA LYS A 171 -8.70 20.19 -27.31
C LYS A 171 -8.73 18.69 -27.56
N LYS A 172 -8.37 18.23 -28.77
CA LYS A 172 -8.27 16.80 -29.09
C LYS A 172 -7.14 16.13 -28.30
N VAL A 173 -5.98 16.79 -28.19
CA VAL A 173 -4.84 16.29 -27.40
C VAL A 173 -5.21 16.18 -25.92
N VAL A 174 -5.75 17.23 -25.30
CA VAL A 174 -6.11 17.23 -23.87
C VAL A 174 -7.24 16.25 -23.56
N ASN A 175 -8.17 16.01 -24.49
CA ASN A 175 -9.20 14.99 -24.34
C ASN A 175 -8.64 13.55 -24.42
N SER A 176 -7.48 13.36 -25.05
CA SER A 176 -6.81 12.05 -25.10
C SER A 176 -6.03 11.72 -23.81
N LEU A 177 -5.63 12.75 -23.05
CA LEU A 177 -4.88 12.58 -21.80
C LEU A 177 -5.75 12.00 -20.70
N LYS A 178 -5.20 11.02 -19.97
CA LYS A 178 -5.88 10.38 -18.83
C LYS A 178 -5.27 10.84 -17.50
N PRO A 179 -6.07 10.90 -16.43
CA PRO A 179 -5.55 11.24 -15.11
C PRO A 179 -4.49 10.23 -14.67
N VAL A 180 -3.41 10.76 -14.11
CA VAL A 180 -2.27 10.01 -13.60
C VAL A 180 -2.60 9.53 -12.19
N GLY A 181 -2.56 8.21 -12.00
CA GLY A 181 -2.77 7.57 -10.72
C GLY A 181 -2.26 6.13 -10.72
N ILE A 182 -2.06 5.58 -9.52
CA ILE A 182 -1.67 4.18 -9.36
C ILE A 182 -2.89 3.30 -9.58
N ARG A 183 -2.75 2.35 -10.51
CA ARG A 183 -3.75 1.32 -10.83
C ARG A 183 -3.27 -0.01 -10.31
N CYS A 184 -4.13 -0.70 -9.59
CA CYS A 184 -3.85 -2.01 -9.02
C CYS A 184 -4.49 -3.10 -9.90
N GLY A 185 -3.99 -3.30 -11.12
CA GLY A 185 -4.52 -4.30 -12.05
C GLY A 185 -6.04 -4.20 -12.28
N GLN A 186 -6.76 -5.31 -12.11
CA GLN A 186 -8.22 -5.38 -12.24
C GLN A 186 -9.00 -4.67 -11.13
N PHE A 187 -8.34 -4.33 -10.01
CA PHE A 187 -8.99 -3.65 -8.87
C PHE A 187 -9.23 -2.15 -9.11
N GLY A 188 -8.77 -1.63 -10.26
CA GLY A 188 -8.96 -0.24 -10.64
C GLY A 188 -7.96 0.71 -9.98
N MET A 189 -8.35 1.98 -9.88
CA MET A 189 -7.50 3.04 -9.34
C MET A 189 -7.60 3.09 -7.81
N ILE A 190 -6.45 3.17 -7.13
CA ILE A 190 -6.42 3.29 -5.66
C ILE A 190 -7.10 4.60 -5.25
N SER A 191 -8.21 4.48 -4.54
CA SER A 191 -9.01 5.59 -4.04
C SER A 191 -9.19 5.50 -2.53
N THR A 192 -9.66 6.58 -1.90
CA THR A 192 -10.03 6.58 -0.48
C THR A 192 -11.12 5.55 -0.16
N SER A 193 -12.05 5.33 -1.10
CA SER A 193 -13.09 4.30 -0.98
C SER A 193 -12.53 2.87 -1.00
N TRP A 194 -11.45 2.65 -1.74
CA TRP A 194 -10.77 1.35 -1.75
C TRP A 194 -10.02 1.12 -0.43
N ALA A 195 -9.33 2.15 0.07
CA ALA A 195 -8.62 2.09 1.35
C ALA A 195 -9.55 1.78 2.53
N THR A 196 -10.69 2.45 2.59
CA THR A 196 -11.72 2.20 3.62
C THR A 196 -12.27 0.78 3.53
N LYS A 197 -12.57 0.28 2.32
CA LYS A 197 -12.97 -1.13 2.12
C LYS A 197 -11.93 -2.14 2.59
N VAL A 198 -10.64 -1.87 2.39
CA VAL A 198 -9.55 -2.74 2.87
C VAL A 198 -9.51 -2.73 4.40
N LEU A 199 -9.63 -1.57 5.04
CA LEU A 199 -9.69 -1.46 6.51
C LEU A 199 -10.91 -2.17 7.09
N ASP A 200 -12.10 -1.94 6.50
CA ASP A 200 -13.34 -2.62 6.90
C ASP A 200 -13.20 -4.13 6.77
N SER A 201 -12.55 -4.61 5.71
CA SER A 201 -12.28 -6.04 5.52
C SER A 201 -11.38 -6.59 6.63
N ILE A 202 -10.29 -5.89 6.97
CA ILE A 202 -9.39 -6.30 8.06
C ILE A 202 -10.17 -6.42 9.37
N LEU A 203 -10.99 -5.41 9.71
CA LEU A 203 -11.78 -5.41 10.94
C LEU A 203 -12.83 -6.53 10.95
N ASN A 204 -13.60 -6.69 9.87
CA ASN A 204 -14.65 -7.69 9.75
C ASN A 204 -14.10 -9.13 9.81
N TYR A 205 -12.99 -9.41 9.12
CA TYR A 205 -12.36 -10.73 9.17
C TYR A 205 -11.71 -11.01 10.53
N THR A 206 -11.12 -10.00 11.17
CA THR A 206 -10.60 -10.14 12.55
C THR A 206 -11.75 -10.47 13.51
N ALA A 207 -12.86 -9.73 13.46
CA ALA A 207 -14.04 -9.98 14.29
C ALA A 207 -14.64 -11.37 14.02
N THR A 208 -14.73 -11.77 12.74
CA THR A 208 -15.25 -13.09 12.36
C THR A 208 -14.39 -14.21 12.93
N LEU A 209 -13.06 -14.10 12.85
CA LEU A 209 -12.14 -15.08 13.44
C LEU A 209 -12.25 -15.15 14.96
N LEU A 210 -12.44 -14.01 15.63
CA LEU A 210 -12.63 -13.97 17.09
C LEU A 210 -13.95 -14.60 17.54
N LEU A 211 -14.99 -14.57 16.70
CA LEU A 211 -16.30 -15.14 17.03
C LEU A 211 -16.39 -16.63 16.70
N THR A 212 -15.63 -17.13 15.72
CA THR A 212 -15.66 -18.55 15.33
C THR A 212 -14.66 -19.44 16.07
N LEU A 213 -13.60 -18.89 16.69
CA LEU A 213 -12.51 -19.64 17.36
C LEU A 213 -12.34 -19.28 18.85
#